data_AF-T2J314-F1
#
_entry.id   AF-T2J314-F1
#
_cell.length_a   1.000
_cell.length_b   1.000
_cell.length_c   1.000
_cell.angle_alpha   90.00
_cell.angle_beta   90.00
_cell.angle_gamma   90.00
#
_symmetry.space_group_name_H-M   'P 1'
#
loop_
_entity.id
_entity.type
_entity.pdbx_description
1 polymer ?
#
loop_
_entity_poly.entity_id
_entity_poly.type
_entity_poly.pdbx_seq_one_letter_code
_entity_poly.pdbx_strand_id
1 'polypeptide(L)' 'MDALAYLECEVVSRMECSDHWIVYSKVSNGRVSNPDGLTATHHRKVGNYY' A
#
# COMPACT_ATOMS: atom_id res chain seq x y z
N MET A 1 9.48 -9.60 11.71
CA MET A 1 8.46 -9.87 10.67
C MET A 1 8.90 -9.08 9.46
N ASP A 2 9.32 -9.78 8.41
CA ASP A 2 9.81 -9.15 7.19
C ASP A 2 8.68 -8.98 6.18
N ALA A 3 8.72 -7.91 5.38
CA ALA A 3 7.73 -7.68 4.33
C ALA A 3 7.87 -8.71 3.20
N LEU A 4 6.75 -9.15 2.62
CA LEU A 4 6.74 -10.08 1.49
C LEU A 4 7.33 -9.50 0.21
N ALA A 5 7.23 -8.17 0.05
CA ALA A 5 7.73 -7.45 -1.10
C ALA A 5 8.00 -5.98 -0.76
N TYR A 6 8.77 -5.31 -1.62
CA TYR A 6 8.91 -3.85 -1.61
C TYR A 6 8.75 -3.28 -3.03
N LEU A 7 8.39 -2.00 -3.09
CA LEU A 7 8.36 -1.18 -4.30
C LEU A 7 9.12 0.12 -4.02
N GLU A 8 10.02 0.50 -4.92
CA GLU A 8 10.66 1.82 -4.94
C GLU A 8 9.86 2.74 -5.85
N CYS A 9 9.44 3.87 -5.30
CA CYS A 9 8.49 4.77 -5.96
C CYS A 9 8.95 6.22 -5.85
N GLU A 10 8.78 6.96 -6.94
CA GLU A 10 8.93 8.42 -6.98
C GLU A 10 7.55 9.07 -7.05
N VAL A 11 7.29 10.09 -6.22
CA VAL A 11 6.02 10.82 -6.27
C VAL A 11 6.01 11.76 -7.47
N VAL A 12 5.06 11.54 -8.38
CA VAL A 12 4.88 12.36 -9.59
C VAL A 12 3.94 13.53 -9.32
N SER A 13 2.83 13.29 -8.61
CA SER A 13 1.90 14.36 -8.24
C SER A 13 1.07 14.01 -7.02
N ARG A 14 0.41 15.02 -6.46
CA ARG A 14 -0.52 14.90 -5.33
C ARG A 14 -1.79 15.66 -5.67
N MET A 15 -2.93 15.02 -5.43
CA MET A 15 -4.26 15.62 -5.60
C MET A 15 -4.93 15.70 -4.24
N GLU A 16 -5.41 16.88 -3.87
CA GLU A 16 -6.15 17.09 -2.64
C GLU A 16 -7.57 16.49 -2.74
N CYS A 17 -8.01 15.80 -1.69
CA CYS A 17 -9.32 15.18 -1.58
C CYS A 17 -9.84 15.38 -0.15
N SER A 18 -10.41 16.56 0.12
CA SER A 18 -10.88 16.96 1.45
C SER A 18 -9.81 16.78 2.53
N ASP A 19 -9.93 15.74 3.35
CA ASP A 19 -9.04 15.42 4.47
C ASP A 19 -7.91 14.44 4.08
N HIS A 20 -7.81 14.04 2.81
CA HIS A 20 -6.81 13.12 2.29
C HIS A 20 -6.12 13.63 1.04
N TRP A 21 -4.95 13.08 0.73
CA TRP A 21 -4.28 13.27 -0.55
C TRP A 21 -4.21 11.97 -1.33
N ILE A 22 -4.52 12.04 -2.61
CA ILE A 22 -4.22 10.98 -3.57
C ILE A 22 -2.80 11.24 -4.07
N VAL A 23 -1.89 10.30 -3.83
CA VAL A 23 -0.50 10.37 -4.28
C VAL A 23 -0.33 9.51 -5.52
N TYR A 24 -0.03 10.15 -6.65
CA TYR A 24 0.34 9.44 -7.88
C TYR A 24 1.85 9.27 -7.92
N SER A 25 2.29 8.02 -7.97
CA SER A 25 3.71 7.67 -7.93
C SER A 25 4.09 6.75 -9.10
N LYS A 26 5.29 6.94 -9.62
CA LYS A 26 5.92 6.05 -10.61
C LYS A 26 6.77 5.02 -9.87
N VAL A 27 6.51 3.74 -10.13
CA VAL A 27 7.34 2.64 -9.63
C VAL A 27 8.55 2.50 -10.55
N SER A 28 9.76 2.49 -9.98
CA SER A 28 11.00 2.29 -10.72
C SER A 28 11.61 0.91 -10.48
N ASN A 29 11.39 0.33 -9.31
CA ASN A 29 11.94 -0.97 -8.94
C ASN A 29 11.05 -1.68 -7.91
N GLY A 30 11.26 -2.98 -7.73
CA GLY A 30 10.60 -3.77 -6.70
C GLY A 30 11.09 -5.20 -6.66
N ARG A 31 10.84 -5.87 -5.54
CA ARG A 31 11.20 -7.28 -5.36
C ARG A 31 10.20 -7.99 -4.47
N VAL A 32 9.91 -9.25 -4.80
CA VAL A 32 9.24 -10.19 -3.91
C VAL A 32 10.30 -10.96 -3.12
N SER A 33 10.29 -10.80 -1.81
CA SER A 33 11.26 -11.41 -0.89
C SER A 33 10.88 -12.85 -0.53
N ASN A 34 9.59 -13.18 -0.55
CA ASN A 34 9.08 -14.53 -0.30
C ASN A 34 7.93 -14.85 -1.29
N PRO A 35 8.24 -15.49 -2.45
CA PRO A 35 7.26 -15.79 -3.49
C PRO A 35 6.15 -16.75 -3.04
N ASP A 36 6.45 -17.64 -2.09
CA ASP A 36 5.50 -18.62 -1.56
C ASP A 36 4.77 -18.12 -0.30
N GLY A 37 5.05 -16.88 0.12
CA GLY A 37 4.45 -16.26 1.30
C GLY A 37 2.98 -15.91 1.08
N LEU A 38 2.16 -16.15 2.10
CA LEU A 38 0.74 -15.80 2.08
C LEU A 38 0.55 -14.28 2.09
N THR A 39 -0.16 -13.74 1.09
CA THR A 39 -0.44 -12.30 0.98
C THR A 39 -1.20 -11.79 2.21
N ALA A 40 -0.75 -10.66 2.76
CA ALA A 40 -1.46 -9.99 3.84
C ALA A 40 -2.88 -9.60 3.38
N THR A 41 -3.87 -9.86 4.22
CA THR A 41 -5.25 -9.44 3.99
C THR A 41 -5.65 -8.42 5.06
N HIS A 42 -6.33 -7.36 4.64
CA HIS A 42 -6.89 -6.40 5.58
C HIS A 42 -8.23 -6.96 6.10
N HIS A 43 -8.25 -7.41 7.35
CA HIS A 43 -9.47 -7.86 7.98
C HIS A 43 -10.32 -6.65 8.38
N ARG A 44 -11.47 -6.47 7.72
CA ARG A 44 -12.42 -5.41 8.09
C ARG A 44 -12.96 -5.67 9.49
N LYS A 45 -12.60 -4.82 10.45
CA LYS A 45 -13.25 -4.82 11.76
C LYS A 45 -14.68 -4.30 11.59
N VAL A 46 -15.68 -5.17 11.72
CA VAL A 46 -17.09 -4.76 11.72
C VAL A 46 -17.40 -4.17 13.10
N GLY A 47 -17.30 -2.84 13.23
CA GLY A 47 -17.83 -2.11 14.37
C GLY A 47 -19.29 -1.75 14.10
N ASN A 48 -20.22 -2.39 14.82
CA ASN A 48 -21.58 -1.86 14.96
C ASN A 48 -21.50 -0.71 15.97
N TYR A 49 -21.35 0.52 15.48
CA TYR A 49 -21.63 1.72 16.26
C TYR A 49 -22.65 2.54 15.47
N TYR A 50 -23.85 2.64 16.04
CA TYR A 50 -24.90 3.58 15.64
C TYR A 50 -24.87 4.78 16.59
#